data_AF-A0A961H4I8-F1
#
_entry.id   AF-A0A961H4I8-F1
#
_cell.length_a   1.000
_cell.length_b   1.000
_cell.length_c   1.000
_cell.angle_alpha   90.00
_cell.angle_beta   90.00
_cell.angle_gamma   90.00
#
_symmetry.space_group_name_H-M   'P 1'
#
loop_
_entity.id
_entity.type
_entity.pdbx_description
1 polymer ?
#
loop_
_entity_poly.entity_id
_entity_poly.type
_entity_poly.pdbx_seq_one_letter_code
_entity_poly.pdbx_strand_id
1 'polypeptide(L)'
;SAALAFEGAQRLYDAGNIVELDLLREQARLGDARCALTSAEVSLRMEREDLNQLLGLWGPLGERWQPASQGPLPTADLGEGSVRGRTTGGWHEPRPGNQAPRDHGPWP
;
A
#
# COMPACT_ATOMS: atom_id res chain seq x y z
N SER A 1 -25.93 -1.97 -3.70
CA SER A 1 -25.47 -0.64 -4.14
C SER A 1 -26.64 0.33 -4.09
N ALA A 2 -26.41 1.65 -3.99
CA ALA A 2 -27.48 2.65 -3.95
C ALA A 2 -28.37 2.63 -5.21
N ALA A 3 -27.80 2.31 -6.38
CA ALA A 3 -28.56 2.17 -7.63
C ALA A 3 -29.58 1.01 -7.59
N LEU A 4 -29.18 -0.16 -7.08
CA LEU A 4 -30.10 -1.30 -6.94
C LEU A 4 -31.20 -1.01 -5.91
N ALA A 5 -30.89 -0.27 -4.84
CA ALA A 5 -31.88 0.15 -3.85
C ALA A 5 -32.93 1.09 -4.47
N PHE A 6 -32.49 2.08 -5.24
CA PHE A 6 -33.39 2.99 -5.97
C PHE A 6 -34.26 2.24 -7.00
N GLU A 7 -33.69 1.32 -7.77
CA GLU A 7 -34.45 0.49 -8.73
C GLU A 7 -35.49 -0.39 -8.03
N GLY A 8 -35.18 -0.94 -6.85
CA GLY A 8 -36.13 -1.66 -6.01
C GLY A 8 -37.27 -0.75 -5.53
N ALA A 9 -36.94 0.44 -5.02
CA ALA A 9 -37.93 1.40 -4.55
C ALA A 9 -38.83 1.91 -5.68
N GLN A 10 -38.31 2.13 -6.88
CA GLN A 10 -39.11 2.50 -8.05
C GLN A 10 -40.19 1.45 -8.32
N ARG A 11 -39.82 0.16 -8.36
CA ARG A 11 -40.79 -0.93 -8.55
C ARG A 11 -41.84 -1.02 -7.45
N LEU A 12 -41.44 -0.77 -6.20
CA LEU A 12 -42.38 -0.75 -5.08
C LEU A 12 -43.34 0.44 -5.15
N TYR A 13 -42.85 1.60 -5.58
CA TYR A 13 -43.68 2.79 -5.77
C TYR A 13 -44.67 2.59 -6.92
N ASP A 14 -44.22 2.04 -8.05
CA ASP A 14 -45.06 1.74 -9.21
C ASP A 14 -46.16 0.71 -8.87
N ALA A 15 -45.88 -0.20 -7.93
CA ALA A 15 -46.84 -1.15 -7.38
C ALA A 15 -47.75 -0.56 -6.29
N GLY A 16 -47.56 0.70 -5.89
CA GLY A 16 -48.31 1.38 -4.82
C GLY A 16 -47.96 0.92 -3.40
N ASN A 17 -46.85 0.19 -3.22
CA ASN A 17 -46.44 -0.37 -1.93
C ASN A 17 -45.71 0.64 -1.03
N ILE A 18 -45.17 1.71 -1.60
CA ILE A 18 -44.52 2.79 -0.86
C ILE A 18 -45.02 4.15 -1.35
N VAL A 19 -44.86 5.17 -0.52
CA VAL A 19 -45.24 6.55 -0.86
C VAL A 19 -44.10 7.26 -1.60
N GLU A 20 -44.44 8.35 -2.30
CA GLU A 20 -43.46 9.13 -3.09
C GLU A 20 -42.27 9.62 -2.24
N LEU A 21 -42.52 9.97 -0.97
CA LEU A 21 -41.46 10.38 -0.04
C LEU A 21 -40.37 9.31 0.11
N ASP A 22 -40.74 8.03 0.14
CA ASP A 22 -39.78 6.94 0.27
C ASP A 22 -38.99 6.72 -1.03
N LEU A 23 -39.63 6.87 -2.18
CA LEU A 23 -38.94 6.88 -3.48
C LEU A 23 -37.92 8.02 -3.57
N LEU A 24 -38.31 9.23 -3.17
CA LEU A 24 -37.44 10.41 -3.18
C LEU A 24 -36.24 10.26 -2.23
N ARG A 25 -36.41 9.57 -1.10
CA ARG A 25 -35.30 9.25 -0.19
C ARG A 25 -34.26 8.35 -0.85
N GLU A 26 -34.67 7.31 -1.57
CA GLU A 26 -33.72 6.45 -2.29
C GLU A 26 -33.07 7.19 -3.47
N GLN A 27 -33.80 8.09 -4.13
CA GLN A 27 -33.23 8.95 -5.17
C GLN A 27 -32.12 9.86 -4.60
N ALA A 28 -32.37 10.50 -3.46
CA ALA A 28 -31.39 11.32 -2.78
C ALA A 28 -30.14 10.52 -2.40
N ARG A 29 -30.31 9.31 -1.85
CA ARG A 29 -29.19 8.40 -1.52
C ARG A 29 -28.38 8.00 -2.75
N LEU A 30 -29.02 7.79 -3.90
CA LEU A 30 -28.31 7.55 -5.15
C LEU A 30 -27.50 8.78 -5.59
N GLY A 31 -28.07 9.98 -5.43
CA GLY A 31 -27.36 11.25 -5.64
C GLY A 31 -26.12 11.36 -4.77
N ASP A 32 -26.25 11.13 -3.46
CA ASP A 32 -25.14 11.19 -2.50
C ASP A 32 -24.04 10.19 -2.85
N ALA A 33 -24.41 8.95 -3.21
CA ALA A 33 -23.45 7.93 -3.62
C ALA A 33 -22.66 8.34 -4.88
N ARG A 34 -23.30 9.02 -5.83
CA ARG A 34 -22.63 9.55 -7.02
C ARG A 34 -21.66 10.67 -6.67
N CYS A 35 -22.09 11.62 -5.84
CA CYS A 35 -21.22 12.69 -5.35
C CYS A 35 -19.99 12.15 -4.61
N ALA A 36 -20.20 11.16 -3.74
CA ALA A 36 -19.12 10.50 -3.01
C ALA A 36 -18.13 9.80 -3.95
N LEU A 37 -18.63 9.09 -4.98
CA LEU A 37 -17.77 8.46 -5.99
C LEU A 37 -16.92 9.49 -6.73
N THR A 38 -17.54 10.54 -7.27
CA THR A 38 -16.81 11.59 -7.99
C THR A 38 -15.79 12.28 -7.08
N SER A 39 -16.14 12.54 -5.82
CA SER A 39 -15.21 13.10 -4.84
C SER A 39 -14.00 12.19 -4.60
N ALA A 40 -14.23 10.87 -4.48
CA ALA A 40 -13.16 9.90 -4.30
C ALA A 40 -12.26 9.81 -5.54
N GLU A 41 -12.83 9.83 -6.75
CA GLU A 41 -12.07 9.82 -8.02
C GLU A 41 -11.20 11.07 -8.19
N VAL A 42 -11.72 12.24 -7.81
CA VAL A 42 -10.93 13.48 -7.81
C VAL A 42 -9.82 13.41 -6.77
N SER A 43 -10.12 12.97 -5.56
CA SER A 43 -9.14 12.85 -4.47
C SER A 43 -8.00 11.92 -4.86
N LEU A 44 -8.31 10.75 -5.44
CA LEU A 44 -7.32 9.82 -5.95
C LEU A 44 -6.41 10.45 -7.02
N ARG A 45 -6.98 11.25 -7.93
CA ARG A 45 -6.20 11.94 -8.95
C ARG A 45 -5.27 13.00 -8.37
N MET A 46 -5.74 13.75 -7.36
CA MET A 46 -4.92 14.73 -6.65
C MET A 46 -3.79 14.07 -5.87
N GLU A 47 -4.09 13.02 -5.10
CA GLU A 47 -3.08 12.24 -4.37
C GLU A 47 -2.04 11.62 -5.31
N ARG A 48 -2.47 11.19 -6.50
CA ARG A 48 -1.56 10.68 -7.53
C ARG A 48 -0.61 11.76 -8.04
N GLU A 49 -1.12 12.97 -8.24
CA GLU A 49 -0.32 14.11 -8.68
C GLU A 49 0.66 14.55 -7.59
N ASP A 50 0.22 14.64 -6.34
CA ASP A 50 1.09 14.95 -5.19
C ASP A 50 2.21 13.92 -5.05
N LEU A 51 1.89 12.63 -5.19
CA LEU A 51 2.88 11.55 -5.18
C LEU A 51 3.87 11.68 -6.36
N ASN A 52 3.37 11.98 -7.56
CA ASN A 52 4.23 12.19 -8.72
C ASN A 52 5.20 13.36 -8.49
N GLN A 53 4.74 14.47 -7.91
CA GLN A 53 5.58 15.62 -7.55
C GLN A 53 6.66 15.24 -6.53
N LEU A 54 6.31 14.50 -5.47
CA LEU A 54 7.27 14.01 -4.47
C LEU A 54 8.35 13.10 -5.08
N LEU A 55 7.98 12.32 -6.10
CA LEU A 55 8.91 11.46 -6.84
C LEU A 55 9.65 12.19 -7.97
N GLY A 56 9.39 13.48 -8.20
CA GLY A 56 9.97 14.25 -9.31
C GLY A 56 9.53 13.74 -10.68
N LEU A 57 8.36 13.10 -10.78
CA LEU A 57 7.80 12.59 -12.03
C LEU A 57 6.90 13.65 -12.65
N TRP A 58 7.10 13.94 -13.93
CA TRP A 58 6.27 14.87 -14.69
C TRP A 58 5.96 14.36 -16.09
N GLY A 59 4.87 14.89 -16.65
CA GLY A 59 4.44 14.60 -18.02
C GLY A 59 4.26 13.09 -18.26
N PRO A 60 4.72 12.57 -19.41
CA PRO A 60 4.44 11.19 -19.79
C PRO A 60 5.04 10.14 -18.83
N LEU A 61 6.04 10.50 -18.03
CA LEU A 61 6.62 9.59 -17.04
C LEU A 61 5.70 9.40 -15.83
N GLY A 62 5.07 10.48 -15.34
CA GLY A 62 4.11 10.42 -14.24
C GLY A 62 2.81 9.70 -14.60
N GLU A 63 2.38 9.80 -15.87
CA GLU A 63 1.19 9.10 -16.38
C GLU A 63 1.42 7.58 -16.52
N ARG A 64 2.62 7.16 -16.92
CA ARG A 64 2.94 5.75 -17.16
C ARG A 64 3.43 5.02 -15.93
N TRP A 65 4.06 5.72 -15.00
CA TRP A 65 4.54 5.11 -13.78
C TRP A 65 3.35 4.56 -12.98
N GLN A 66 3.51 3.37 -12.40
CA GLN A 66 2.53 2.72 -11.52
C GLN A 66 3.28 2.17 -10.30
N PRO A 67 2.70 2.28 -9.10
CA PRO A 67 3.29 1.64 -7.93
C PRO A 67 3.26 0.13 -8.16
N ALA A 68 4.33 -0.57 -7.75
CA ALA A 68 4.33 -2.02 -7.80
C ALA A 68 3.14 -2.55 -6.97
N SER A 69 2.39 -3.53 -7.50
CA SER A 69 1.41 -4.22 -6.68
C SER A 69 2.13 -4.78 -5.46
N GLN A 70 1.59 -4.54 -4.27
CA GLN A 70 2.11 -5.19 -3.09
C GLN A 70 1.95 -6.69 -3.31
N GLY A 71 3.09 -7.38 -3.44
CA GLY A 71 3.13 -8.83 -3.38
C GLY A 71 2.52 -9.30 -2.06
N PRO A 72 2.25 -10.61 -1.91
CA PRO A 72 1.78 -11.13 -0.63
C PRO A 72 2.68 -10.61 0.48
N LEU A 73 2.07 -10.08 1.54
CA LEU A 73 2.79 -9.75 2.76
C LEU A 73 3.67 -10.95 3.09
N PRO A 74 4.96 -10.77 3.44
CA PRO A 74 5.77 -11.87 3.90
C PRO A 74 4.98 -12.56 5.00
N THR A 75 4.49 -13.77 4.73
CA THR A 75 4.08 -14.66 5.79
C THR A 75 5.37 -14.95 6.49
N ALA A 76 5.66 -14.15 7.52
CA ALA A 76 6.64 -14.56 8.49
C ALA A 76 6.13 -15.92 8.94
N ASP A 77 6.72 -16.97 8.37
CA ASP A 77 6.96 -18.16 9.13
C ASP A 77 7.85 -17.64 10.27
N LEU A 78 7.18 -17.17 11.33
CA LEU A 78 7.76 -17.09 12.64
C LEU A 78 7.99 -18.55 13.03
N GLY A 79 8.93 -19.17 12.33
CA GLY A 79 9.47 -20.45 12.67
C GLY A 79 9.81 -20.31 14.14
N GLU A 80 9.16 -21.16 14.93
CA GLU A 80 9.40 -21.35 16.33
C GLU A 80 10.91 -21.53 16.53
N GLY A 81 11.62 -20.43 16.75
CA GLY A 81 13.07 -20.43 16.56
C GLY A 81 13.76 -19.10 16.82
N SER A 82 13.06 -17.97 16.83
CA SER A 82 13.71 -16.71 17.24
C SER A 82 13.70 -16.51 18.76
N VAL A 83 14.74 -17.10 19.36
CA VAL A 83 15.58 -16.57 20.45
C VAL A 83 14.95 -16.38 21.83
N ARG A 84 15.32 -17.30 22.75
CA ARG A 84 15.59 -16.94 24.15
C ARG A 84 16.98 -17.42 24.55
N GLY A 85 17.87 -16.44 24.67
CA GLY A 85 19.18 -16.38 25.35
C GLY A 85 19.87 -17.65 25.85
N ARG A 86 21.13 -17.81 25.43
CA ARG A 86 22.24 -17.82 26.40
C ARG A 86 23.57 -17.52 25.73
N THR A 87 24.26 -16.54 26.30
CA THR A 87 25.67 -16.25 26.14
C THR A 87 26.51 -17.46 26.58
N THR A 88 27.38 -17.99 25.72
CA THR A 88 28.69 -18.51 26.12
C THR A 88 29.64 -18.45 24.92
N GLY A 89 30.56 -17.49 24.99
CA GLY A 89 31.97 -17.61 24.64
C GLY A 89 32.37 -18.27 23.32
N GLY A 90 32.89 -17.45 22.41
CA GLY A 90 33.66 -17.94 21.27
C GLY A 90 34.21 -16.82 20.38
N TRP A 91 34.81 -15.78 20.96
CA TRP A 91 35.65 -14.87 20.18
C TRP A 91 36.86 -15.66 19.68
N HIS A 92 36.95 -15.89 18.37
CA HIS A 92 38.23 -16.24 17.76
C HIS A 92 39.07 -14.96 17.66
N GLU A 93 39.88 -14.75 18.70
CA GLU A 93 40.92 -13.73 18.74
C GLU A 93 42.13 -14.20 17.91
N PRO A 94 42.72 -13.36 17.03
CA PRO A 94 43.95 -13.70 16.33
C PRO A 94 45.14 -13.60 17.30
N ARG A 95 45.93 -14.67 17.40
CA ARG A 95 47.11 -14.72 18.29
C ARG A 95 48.20 -13.73 17.86
N PRO A 96 48.72 -12.89 18.77
CA PRO A 96 49.91 -12.09 18.51
C PRO A 96 51.19 -12.72 19.11
N GLY A 97 52.31 -12.54 18.39
CA GLY A 97 53.68 -12.84 18.80
C GLY A 97 54.25 -14.05 18.04
N ASN A 98 55.45 -14.05 17.46
CA ASN A 98 56.65 -13.20 17.51
C ASN A 98 57.56 -13.88 16.44
N GLN A 99 58.07 -13.30 15.35
CA GLN A 99 59.26 -12.44 15.22
C GLN A 99 59.59 -12.41 13.71
N ALA A 100 60.06 -11.26 13.21
CA ALA A 100 60.69 -11.15 11.90
C ALA A 100 62.02 -11.95 11.86
N PRO A 101 62.54 -12.21 10.65
CA PRO A 101 63.73 -11.44 10.29
C PRO A 101 63.55 -10.70 8.98
N ARG A 102 64.19 -9.53 8.96
CA ARG A 102 64.44 -8.70 7.79
C ARG A 102 65.26 -9.51 6.80
N ASP A 103 64.88 -9.48 5.53
CA ASP A 103 65.87 -9.48 4.48
C ASP A 103 65.56 -8.38 3.47
N HIS A 104 66.59 -7.57 3.25
CA HIS A 104 66.62 -6.44 2.35
C HIS A 104 66.95 -6.95 0.94
N GLY A 105 66.19 -6.51 -0.06
CA GLY A 105 66.52 -6.74 -1.46
C GLY A 105 65.56 -6.00 -2.37
N PRO A 106 65.99 -5.01 -3.18
CA PRO A 106 65.07 -4.19 -3.96
C PRO A 106 64.88 -4.72 -5.39
N TRP A 107 63.93 -4.10 -6.08
CA TRP A 107 63.73 -4.00 -7.55
C TRP A 107 62.78 -5.02 -8.20
N PRO A 108 62.12 -4.69 -9.33
CA PRO A 108 62.26 -3.52 -10.21
C PRO A 108 61.10 -2.50 -10.15
#